data_AF-A0A845XA57-F1
#
_entry.id   AF-A0A845XA57-F1
#
_cell.length_a   1.000
_cell.length_b   1.000
_cell.length_c   1.000
_cell.angle_alpha   90.00
_cell.angle_beta   90.00
_cell.angle_gamma   90.00
#
_symmetry.space_group_name_H-M   'P 1'
#
loop_
_entity.id
_entity.type
_entity.pdbx_description
1 polymer ?
#
loop_
_entity_poly.entity_id
_entity_poly.type
_entity_poly.pdbx_seq_one_letter_code
_entity_poly.pdbx_strand_id
1 'polypeptide(L)'
;MAKLAPDYNLPKAMRIWDNAARLSLPLGLKVWLGFLVSTFVAALFFVMHHAAARWAIAGFILSHIVVYLLSASKTYTLRRGMVSLLHVVCWSPALGVAIWELMNNWQGSINASLYDLWCGVFVMVVAIAFIFDLRDSGAFVYYVLRRR
;
A
#
# COMPACT_ATOMS: atom_id res chain seq x y z
N MET A 1 25.99 -12.23 -17.69
CA MET A 1 25.13 -11.26 -17.01
C MET A 1 24.68 -10.22 -18.02
N ALA A 2 23.41 -10.19 -18.43
CA ALA A 2 22.92 -9.18 -19.35
C ALA A 2 23.06 -7.78 -18.71
N LYS A 3 23.67 -6.83 -19.41
CA LYS A 3 23.72 -5.41 -18.99
C LYS A 3 22.27 -4.94 -18.83
N LEU A 4 21.83 -4.74 -17.60
CA LEU A 4 20.54 -4.10 -17.32
C LEU A 4 20.59 -2.71 -17.96
N ALA A 5 19.61 -2.41 -18.83
CA ALA A 5 19.43 -1.07 -19.35
C ALA A 5 19.36 -0.08 -18.17
N PRO A 6 19.93 1.12 -18.30
CA PRO A 6 19.90 2.09 -17.22
C PRO A 6 18.45 2.41 -16.85
N ASP A 7 18.17 2.58 -15.56
CA ASP A 7 16.82 2.54 -14.96
C ASP A 7 15.83 3.55 -15.58
N TYR A 8 16.33 4.62 -16.19
CA TYR A 8 15.50 5.63 -16.87
C TYR A 8 14.82 5.12 -18.15
N ASN A 9 15.37 4.08 -18.80
CA ASN A 9 14.79 3.45 -19.99
C ASN A 9 13.73 2.40 -19.66
N LEU A 10 13.55 2.05 -18.39
CA LEU A 10 12.54 1.10 -17.95
C LEU A 10 11.19 1.81 -17.71
N PRO A 11 10.06 1.13 -17.98
CA PRO A 11 8.74 1.61 -17.55
C PRO A 11 8.75 1.93 -16.05
N LYS A 12 7.96 2.93 -15.62
CA LYS A 12 7.95 3.38 -14.22
C LYS A 12 7.78 2.24 -13.20
N ALA A 13 6.94 1.24 -13.51
CA ALA A 13 6.71 0.07 -12.67
C ALA A 13 7.95 -0.83 -12.49
N MET A 14 8.88 -0.79 -13.43
CA MET A 14 10.14 -1.54 -13.43
C MET A 14 11.32 -0.73 -12.89
N ARG A 15 11.10 0.50 -12.41
CA ARG A 15 12.16 1.28 -11.78
C ARG A 15 12.53 0.74 -10.41
N ILE A 16 13.79 0.92 -10.03
CA ILE A 16 14.28 0.49 -8.73
C ILE A 16 13.54 1.28 -7.63
N TRP A 17 13.12 0.58 -6.59
CA TRP A 17 12.48 1.17 -5.41
C TRP A 17 13.41 1.04 -4.20
N ASP A 18 14.30 2.01 -4.03
CA ASP A 18 15.27 2.07 -2.94
C ASP A 18 15.12 3.36 -2.10
N ASN A 19 16.08 3.64 -1.21
CA ASN A 19 16.10 4.88 -0.42
C ASN A 19 16.33 6.12 -1.29
N ALA A 20 17.17 6.05 -2.32
CA ALA A 20 17.43 7.18 -3.20
C ALA A 20 16.17 7.57 -3.98
N ALA A 21 15.44 6.58 -4.50
CA ALA A 21 14.14 6.76 -5.15
C ALA A 21 13.13 7.43 -4.19
N ARG A 22 13.03 6.98 -2.93
CA ARG A 22 12.16 7.58 -1.91
C ARG A 22 12.53 9.03 -1.57
N LEU A 23 13.83 9.32 -1.45
CA LEU A 23 14.33 10.67 -1.17
C LEU A 23 14.13 11.63 -2.35
N SER A 24 14.12 11.11 -3.58
CA SER A 24 13.87 11.90 -4.80
C SER A 24 12.40 12.22 -5.06
N LEU A 25 11.45 11.69 -4.26
CA LEU A 25 10.03 11.95 -4.48
C LEU A 25 9.69 13.44 -4.31
N PRO A 26 8.76 13.98 -5.13
CA PRO A 26 8.24 15.34 -4.94
C PRO A 26 7.64 15.52 -3.54
N LEU A 27 7.75 16.72 -2.98
CA LEU A 27 7.30 17.02 -1.61
C LEU A 27 5.84 16.62 -1.38
N GLY A 28 4.94 16.95 -2.31
CA GLY A 28 3.52 16.60 -2.19
C GLY A 28 3.28 15.10 -2.05
N LEU A 29 4.07 14.27 -2.75
CA LEU A 29 3.97 12.81 -2.62
C LEU A 29 4.52 12.31 -1.28
N LYS A 30 5.57 12.92 -0.74
CA LYS A 30 6.08 12.61 0.60
C LYS A 30 5.05 12.93 1.68
N VAL A 31 4.37 14.07 1.57
CA VAL A 31 3.28 14.46 2.47
C VAL A 31 2.13 13.45 2.37
N TRP A 32 1.72 13.07 1.17
CA TRP A 32 0.71 12.03 0.96
C TRP A 32 1.09 10.69 1.59
N LEU A 33 2.34 10.23 1.41
CA LEU A 33 2.83 9.00 2.04
C LEU A 33 2.84 9.10 3.57
N GLY A 34 3.22 10.26 4.12
CA GLY A 34 3.15 10.51 5.57
C GLY A 34 1.73 10.45 6.11
N PHE A 35 0.76 11.01 5.37
CA PHE A 35 -0.66 10.91 5.72
C PHE A 35 -1.15 9.47 5.67
N LEU A 36 -0.83 8.72 4.60
CA LEU A 36 -1.18 7.32 4.45
C LEU A 36 -0.65 6.47 5.62
N VAL A 37 0.64 6.61 5.95
CA VAL A 37 1.24 5.87 7.08
C VAL A 37 0.56 6.25 8.40
N SER A 38 0.27 7.53 8.62
CA SER A 38 -0.45 8.00 9.80
C SER A 38 -1.84 7.38 9.92
N THR A 39 -2.57 7.20 8.81
CA THR A 39 -3.87 6.53 8.80
C THR A 39 -3.77 5.07 9.23
N PHE A 40 -2.74 4.34 8.77
CA PHE A 40 -2.48 2.98 9.22
C PHE A 40 -2.08 2.92 10.70
N VAL A 41 -1.20 3.83 11.16
CA VAL A 41 -0.78 3.90 12.57
C VAL A 41 -1.96 4.23 13.50
N ALA A 42 -2.89 5.09 13.06
CA ALA A 42 -4.09 5.41 13.83
C ALA A 42 -4.99 4.18 14.09
N ALA A 43 -4.86 3.10 13.32
CA ALA A 43 -5.57 1.84 13.59
C ALA A 43 -5.19 1.23 14.95
N LEU A 44 -4.02 1.55 15.51
CA LEU A 44 -3.60 1.06 16.82
C LEU A 44 -4.57 1.48 17.95
N PHE A 45 -5.27 2.61 17.81
CA PHE A 45 -6.28 3.04 18.78
C PHE A 45 -7.53 2.15 18.79
N PHE A 46 -7.76 1.37 17.73
CA PHE A 46 -8.99 0.60 17.51
C PHE A 46 -8.76 -0.91 17.44
N VAL A 47 -7.50 -1.36 17.44
CA VAL A 47 -7.09 -2.75 17.17
C VAL A 47 -7.71 -3.77 18.12
N MET A 48 -7.95 -3.39 19.38
CA MET A 48 -8.50 -4.29 20.40
C MET A 48 -9.95 -4.67 20.13
N HIS A 49 -10.74 -3.76 19.55
CA HIS A 49 -12.18 -3.92 19.42
C HIS A 49 -12.65 -4.13 17.98
N HIS A 50 -11.91 -3.62 16.99
CA HIS A 50 -12.38 -3.57 15.62
C HIS A 50 -11.57 -4.47 14.68
N ALA A 51 -12.26 -5.26 13.84
CA ALA A 51 -11.59 -6.20 12.95
C ALA A 51 -10.87 -5.45 11.83
N ALA A 52 -11.46 -4.42 11.24
CA ALA A 52 -10.80 -3.64 10.19
C ALA A 52 -9.46 -3.06 10.67
N ALA A 53 -9.39 -2.58 11.91
CA ALA A 53 -8.15 -2.07 12.51
C ALA A 53 -7.08 -3.16 12.65
N ARG A 54 -7.45 -4.38 13.08
CA ARG A 54 -6.52 -5.54 13.12
C ARG A 54 -5.98 -5.88 11.74
N TRP A 55 -6.86 -5.94 10.75
CA TRP A 55 -6.45 -6.24 9.38
C TRP A 55 -5.58 -5.13 8.78
N ALA A 56 -5.87 -3.86 9.08
CA ALA A 56 -5.05 -2.73 8.64
C ALA A 56 -3.62 -2.83 9.19
N ILE A 57 -3.46 -3.05 10.50
CA ILE A 57 -2.14 -3.22 11.12
C ILE A 57 -1.43 -4.47 10.61
N ALA A 58 -2.12 -5.62 10.56
CA ALA A 58 -1.53 -6.86 10.08
C ALA A 58 -1.05 -6.75 8.62
N GLY A 59 -1.88 -6.17 7.74
CA GLY A 59 -1.53 -5.93 6.34
C GLY A 59 -0.36 -4.96 6.18
N PHE A 60 -0.33 -3.88 6.97
CA PHE A 60 0.75 -2.91 6.98
C PHE A 60 2.08 -3.52 7.44
N ILE A 61 2.07 -4.25 8.55
CA ILE A 61 3.27 -4.91 9.09
C ILE A 61 3.77 -5.97 8.10
N LEU A 62 2.88 -6.83 7.60
CA LEU A 62 3.25 -7.90 6.67
C LEU A 62 3.87 -7.34 5.40
N SER A 63 3.28 -6.29 4.79
CA SER A 63 3.83 -5.70 3.58
C SER A 63 5.24 -5.14 3.80
N HIS A 64 5.51 -4.54 4.96
CA HIS A 64 6.82 -3.99 5.30
C HIS A 64 7.86 -5.07 5.63
N ILE A 65 7.47 -6.15 6.32
CA ILE A 65 8.34 -7.30 6.56
C ILE A 65 8.77 -7.91 5.23
N VAL A 66 7.84 -8.13 4.30
CA VAL A 66 8.15 -8.71 2.98
C VAL A 66 9.08 -7.78 2.19
N VAL A 67 8.81 -6.47 2.16
CA VAL A 67 9.68 -5.49 1.51
C VAL A 67 11.10 -5.50 2.11
N TYR A 68 11.21 -5.56 3.44
CA TYR A 68 12.48 -5.63 4.13
C TYR A 68 13.26 -6.90 3.77
N LEU A 69 12.63 -8.07 3.84
CA LEU A 69 13.24 -9.35 3.50
C LEU A 69 13.70 -9.40 2.04
N LEU A 70 12.87 -8.91 1.11
CA LEU A 70 13.23 -8.84 -0.31
C LEU A 70 14.45 -7.92 -0.52
N SER A 71 14.46 -6.76 0.13
CA SER A 71 15.58 -5.81 0.05
C SER A 71 16.87 -6.38 0.65
N ALA A 72 16.77 -7.19 1.71
CA ALA A 72 17.91 -7.82 2.37
C ALA A 72 18.46 -9.03 1.62
N SER A 73 17.63 -9.72 0.83
CA SER A 73 17.96 -11.02 0.22
C SER A 73 19.14 -11.01 -0.77
N LYS A 74 19.55 -9.84 -1.30
CA LYS A 74 20.50 -9.66 -2.43
C LYS A 74 20.12 -10.40 -3.74
N THR A 75 19.12 -11.29 -3.70
CA THR A 75 18.63 -12.08 -4.84
C THR A 75 17.71 -11.27 -5.75
N TYR A 76 16.93 -10.36 -5.17
CA TYR A 76 15.93 -9.58 -5.89
C TYR A 76 16.25 -8.09 -5.83
N THR A 77 16.12 -7.41 -6.98
CA THR A 77 16.05 -5.95 -7.00
C THR A 77 14.61 -5.55 -6.75
N LEU A 78 14.34 -4.83 -5.65
CA LEU A 78 13.00 -4.35 -5.36
C LEU A 78 12.55 -3.34 -6.43
N ARG A 79 11.47 -3.67 -7.14
CA ARG A 79 10.89 -2.83 -8.19
C ARG A 79 9.63 -2.15 -7.69
N ARG A 80 9.34 -0.94 -8.19
CA ARG A 80 8.16 -0.17 -7.81
C ARG A 80 6.86 -0.98 -7.89
N GLY A 81 6.62 -1.65 -9.02
CA GLY A 81 5.39 -2.43 -9.20
C GLY A 81 5.32 -3.71 -8.35
N MET A 82 6.45 -4.23 -7.86
CA MET A 82 6.44 -5.30 -6.86
C MET A 82 5.90 -4.80 -5.52
N VAL A 83 6.33 -3.60 -5.11
CA VAL A 83 5.87 -2.97 -3.87
C VAL A 83 4.38 -2.66 -3.96
N SER A 84 3.93 -2.11 -5.08
CA SER A 84 2.51 -1.89 -5.35
C SER A 84 1.70 -3.18 -5.30
N LEU A 85 2.23 -4.29 -5.85
CA LEU A 85 1.52 -5.58 -5.82
C LEU A 85 1.40 -6.10 -4.39
N LEU A 86 2.44 -5.94 -3.57
CA LEU A 86 2.40 -6.29 -2.15
C LEU A 86 1.36 -5.46 -1.40
N HIS A 87 1.24 -4.17 -1.66
CA HIS A 87 0.19 -3.36 -1.04
C HIS A 87 -1.20 -3.85 -1.44
N VAL A 88 -1.45 -4.11 -2.72
CA VAL A 88 -2.75 -4.64 -3.18
C VAL A 88 -3.07 -5.94 -2.44
N VAL A 89 -2.15 -6.90 -2.39
CA VAL A 89 -2.37 -8.19 -1.72
C VAL A 89 -2.57 -8.03 -0.21
N CYS A 90 -1.67 -7.31 0.46
CA CYS A 90 -1.67 -7.23 1.92
C CYS A 90 -2.74 -6.30 2.48
N TRP A 91 -3.16 -5.25 1.76
CA TRP A 91 -4.10 -4.25 2.27
C TRP A 91 -5.55 -4.51 1.82
N SER A 92 -5.78 -5.34 0.79
CA SER A 92 -7.14 -5.68 0.33
C SER A 92 -8.04 -6.28 1.42
N PRO A 93 -7.56 -7.20 2.29
CA PRO A 93 -8.39 -7.71 3.39
C PRO A 93 -8.86 -6.60 4.33
N ALA A 94 -7.96 -5.67 4.67
CA ALA A 94 -8.29 -4.53 5.54
C ALA A 94 -9.32 -3.61 4.89
N LEU A 95 -9.15 -3.29 3.59
CA LEU A 95 -10.10 -2.48 2.84
C LEU A 95 -11.48 -3.15 2.77
N GLY A 96 -11.53 -4.45 2.47
CA GLY A 96 -12.78 -5.20 2.40
C GLY A 96 -13.53 -5.23 3.73
N VAL A 97 -12.81 -5.48 4.83
CA VAL A 97 -13.41 -5.49 6.18
C VAL A 97 -13.86 -4.08 6.60
N ALA A 98 -13.08 -3.04 6.30
CA ALA A 98 -13.45 -1.66 6.59
C ALA A 98 -14.75 -1.24 5.87
N ILE A 99 -14.86 -1.55 4.57
CA ILE A 99 -16.07 -1.30 3.78
C ILE A 99 -17.25 -2.09 4.35
N TRP A 100 -17.05 -3.38 4.66
CA TRP A 100 -18.09 -4.21 5.24
C TRP A 100 -18.60 -3.66 6.57
N GLU A 101 -17.71 -3.27 7.47
CA GLU A 101 -18.08 -2.70 8.77
C GLU A 101 -18.80 -1.36 8.60
N LEU A 102 -18.35 -0.48 7.69
CA LEU A 102 -19.07 0.76 7.38
C LEU A 102 -20.48 0.45 6.86
N MET A 103 -20.63 -0.44 5.88
CA MET A 103 -21.94 -0.75 5.30
C MET A 103 -22.94 -1.32 6.32
N ASN A 104 -22.47 -2.14 7.27
CA ASN A 104 -23.34 -2.78 8.25
C ASN A 104 -23.62 -1.93 9.49
N ASN A 105 -22.70 -1.03 9.86
CA ASN A 105 -22.84 -0.18 11.04
C ASN A 105 -23.35 1.23 10.70
N TRP A 106 -23.39 1.62 9.42
CA TRP A 106 -23.90 2.91 8.97
C TRP A 106 -25.43 2.95 9.06
N GLN A 107 -25.95 3.27 10.24
CA GLN A 107 -27.38 3.45 10.48
C GLN A 107 -27.88 4.88 10.19
N GLY A 108 -27.12 5.69 9.43
CA GLY A 108 -27.49 7.09 9.15
C GLY A 108 -27.49 7.99 10.40
N SER A 109 -26.85 7.55 11.48
CA SER A 109 -26.75 8.27 12.74
C SER A 109 -25.83 9.50 12.60
N ILE A 110 -26.30 10.65 13.09
CA ILE A 110 -25.54 11.90 13.20
C ILE A 110 -24.36 11.76 14.19
N ASN A 111 -24.35 10.70 15.01
CA ASN A 111 -23.32 10.42 16.01
C ASN A 111 -22.32 9.37 15.50
N ALA A 112 -21.61 9.67 14.41
CA ALA A 112 -20.51 8.82 13.94
C ALA A 112 -19.42 8.75 15.03
N SER A 113 -18.99 7.53 15.38
CA SER A 113 -17.91 7.35 16.34
C SER A 113 -16.56 7.77 15.73
N LEU A 114 -15.55 8.01 16.57
CA LEU A 114 -14.18 8.24 16.10
C LEU A 114 -13.66 7.07 15.25
N TYR A 115 -14.14 5.86 15.54
CA TYR A 115 -13.83 4.68 14.74
C TYR A 115 -14.44 4.78 13.34
N ASP A 116 -15.71 5.16 13.22
CA ASP A 116 -16.39 5.29 11.92
C ASP A 116 -15.73 6.37 11.06
N LEU A 117 -15.33 7.49 11.69
CA LEU A 117 -14.56 8.54 11.03
C LEU A 117 -13.20 8.01 10.53
N TRP A 118 -12.44 7.33 11.39
CA TRP A 118 -11.17 6.73 11.01
C TRP A 118 -11.35 5.71 9.87
N CYS A 119 -12.38 4.87 9.95
CA CYS A 119 -12.69 3.84 8.96
C CYS A 119 -13.02 4.46 7.60
N GLY A 120 -13.83 5.53 7.58
CA GLY A 120 -14.14 6.30 6.36
C GLY A 120 -12.89 6.92 5.74
N VAL A 121 -12.03 7.55 6.55
CA VAL A 121 -10.74 8.09 6.10
C VAL A 121 -9.83 6.99 5.57
N PHE A 122 -9.75 5.86 6.27
CA PHE A 122 -8.96 4.70 5.86
C PHE A 122 -9.40 4.17 4.50
N VAL A 123 -10.70 3.95 4.29
CA VAL A 123 -11.23 3.51 2.99
C VAL A 123 -10.89 4.50 1.88
N MET A 124 -11.08 5.80 2.11
CA MET A 124 -10.75 6.84 1.12
C MET A 124 -9.25 6.82 0.77
N VAL A 125 -8.37 6.81 1.77
CA VAL A 125 -6.91 6.84 1.59
C VAL A 125 -6.42 5.60 0.86
N VAL A 126 -6.87 4.41 1.28
CA VAL A 126 -6.45 3.14 0.66
C VAL A 126 -7.02 3.01 -0.75
N ALA A 127 -8.25 3.46 -1.01
CA ALA A 127 -8.81 3.48 -2.36
C ALA A 127 -7.99 4.36 -3.31
N ILE A 128 -7.59 5.57 -2.88
CA ILE A 128 -6.71 6.44 -3.68
C ILE A 128 -5.35 5.78 -3.92
N ALA A 129 -4.76 5.17 -2.89
CA ALA A 129 -3.51 4.42 -3.02
C ALA A 129 -3.64 3.27 -4.03
N PHE A 130 -4.74 2.53 -3.98
CA PHE A 130 -5.03 1.40 -4.87
C PHE A 130 -5.13 1.78 -6.34
N ILE A 131 -5.60 2.99 -6.68
CA ILE A 131 -5.58 3.46 -8.07
C ILE A 131 -4.14 3.45 -8.62
N PHE A 132 -3.18 3.94 -7.85
CA PHE A 132 -1.78 3.96 -8.24
C PHE A 132 -1.16 2.56 -8.19
N ASP A 133 -1.45 1.80 -7.13
CA ASP A 133 -0.88 0.48 -6.93
C ASP A 133 -1.39 -0.54 -7.96
N LEU A 134 -2.68 -0.54 -8.31
CA LEU A 134 -3.21 -1.43 -9.36
C LEU A 134 -2.58 -1.14 -10.73
N ARG A 135 -2.42 0.14 -11.08
CA ARG A 135 -1.77 0.54 -12.33
C ARG A 135 -0.33 0.05 -12.39
N ASP A 136 0.44 0.29 -11.32
CA ASP A 136 1.87 -0.04 -11.28
C ASP A 136 2.09 -1.57 -11.16
N SER A 137 1.23 -2.26 -10.42
CA SER A 137 1.22 -3.73 -10.30
C SER A 137 0.88 -4.40 -11.62
N GLY A 138 -0.17 -3.94 -12.30
CA GLY A 138 -0.58 -4.47 -13.60
C GLY A 138 0.52 -4.31 -14.66
N ALA A 139 1.15 -3.13 -14.71
CA ALA A 139 2.28 -2.88 -15.59
C ALA A 139 3.49 -3.78 -15.27
N PHE A 140 3.77 -4.03 -13.99
CA PHE A 140 4.84 -4.94 -13.57
C PHE A 140 4.56 -6.38 -13.97
N VAL A 141 3.39 -6.92 -13.64
CA VAL A 141 2.99 -8.29 -13.98
C VAL A 141 3.01 -8.50 -15.50
N TYR A 142 2.43 -7.56 -16.26
CA TYR A 142 2.46 -7.59 -17.72
C TYR A 142 3.88 -7.68 -18.28
N TYR A 143 4.79 -6.86 -17.77
CA TYR A 143 6.18 -6.85 -18.22
C TYR A 143 6.92 -8.13 -17.88
N VAL A 144 6.71 -8.68 -16.66
CA VAL A 144 7.33 -9.94 -16.23
C VAL A 144 6.83 -11.11 -17.07
N LEU A 145 5.54 -11.17 -17.39
CA LEU A 145 4.95 -12.22 -18.22
C LEU A 145 5.39 -12.15 -19.68
N ARG A 146 5.48 -10.94 -20.25
CA ARG A 146 5.83 -10.73 -21.67
C ARG A 146 7.33 -10.91 -21.97
N ARG A 147 8.19 -10.93 -20.94
CA ARG A 147 9.65 -11.15 -21.07
C ARG A 147 10.10 -12.58 -20.74
N ARG A 148 9.16 -13.50 -20.53
CA ARG A 148 9.40 -14.95 -20.62
C ARG A 148 9.16 -15.40 -22.05
#